data_AF-U1HUK5-F1
#
_entry.id   AF-U1HUK5-F1
#
_cell.length_a   1.000
_cell.length_b   1.000
_cell.length_c   1.000
_cell.angle_alpha   90.00
_cell.angle_beta   90.00
_cell.angle_gamma   90.00
#
_symmetry.space_group_name_H-M   'P 1'
#
loop_
_entity.id
_entity.type
_entity.pdbx_description
1 polymer ?
#
loop_
_entity_poly.entity_id
_entity_poly.type
_entity_poly.pdbx_seq_one_letter_code
_entity_poly.pdbx_strand_id
1 'polypeptide(L)'
;MTLTPSITSFLGQQAANYAPAFTLANWYFAYCTLSPRFAKMAVGLDHNSAPREDLSKYGEAAVQTGKLSRRRLEQIKRLQAAHENSVEGFTLFVAAVLFATQSAVSNTAINGICIWYTLSRVAYSIAYVLIESERLTALEGRLVRQQNAASFDDLVDETVADNILTEDLIQSPSGIPTPDDEAHSQGPFLGMKTVDSLTGLPETCISDLMQADLTQLYFDRVHSFVPILHQRRHHSWNRQPAKSESRTCLQYAMWTLAASVSAQFENVGDSLYRDTQRMLEVVESKATNIESIDIEQVQACILLAIYDLMRTDYRRGWMTAGRAFRLVQLMRLYEIDVPNSMATQTDWIETEEKRRTFWMAYSLDRFISIRNGGPLTLSEQVIVIRLPAPEMEFQSGQPTLVGFLSEAITADDQSAMSPFTECIILATISGRALSHRHQSLVENVYGNVSQDFWDRHQWISTILTQRIQILSLKYPHASQHVDPMLLFTSMVAQTTVIYLYQTMKCVSPATAENGAVRMEYERRSLVAAQEIVYLTKTLAQLSRFKARPLDLLLS
;
A
#
# COMPACT_ATOMS: atom_id res chain seq x y z
N MET A 1 10.82 -27.46 59.30
CA MET A 1 11.94 -26.52 59.53
C MET A 1 12.90 -26.69 58.37
N THR A 2 13.20 -25.73 57.51
CA THR A 2 12.89 -24.31 57.43
C THR A 2 13.18 -23.94 55.97
N LEU A 3 12.16 -23.47 55.26
CA LEU A 3 12.34 -22.67 54.05
C LEU A 3 13.15 -21.43 54.44
N THR A 4 14.34 -21.26 53.89
CA THR A 4 14.99 -19.95 53.79
C THR A 4 14.68 -19.38 52.42
N PRO A 5 13.84 -18.33 52.33
CA PRO A 5 13.49 -17.69 51.08
C PRO A 5 14.68 -16.85 50.60
N SER A 6 15.00 -16.94 49.31
CA SER A 6 15.89 -16.00 48.64
C SER A 6 15.27 -14.60 48.71
N ILE A 7 16.07 -13.62 49.15
CA ILE A 7 15.72 -12.26 49.56
C ILE A 7 15.39 -11.34 48.36
N THR A 8 14.67 -11.84 47.36
CA THR A 8 14.13 -11.02 46.25
C THR A 8 12.61 -11.05 46.16
N SER A 9 11.92 -11.78 47.05
CA SER A 9 10.46 -11.80 47.13
C SER A 9 9.86 -10.80 48.14
N PHE A 10 10.60 -9.79 48.59
CA PHE A 10 10.11 -8.83 49.59
C PHE A 10 10.59 -7.40 49.33
N LEU A 11 10.21 -6.87 48.17
CA LEU A 11 9.84 -5.46 47.90
C LEU A 11 9.36 -5.41 46.44
N GLY A 12 8.34 -6.22 46.13
CA GLY A 12 7.65 -6.20 44.85
C GLY A 12 6.74 -4.97 44.76
N GLN A 13 7.32 -3.79 44.55
CA GLN A 13 6.58 -2.73 43.88
C GLN A 13 6.63 -3.03 42.38
N GLN A 14 5.65 -3.79 41.89
CA GLN A 14 5.29 -3.67 40.48
C GLN A 14 5.07 -2.18 40.22
N ALA A 15 5.88 -1.57 39.36
CA ALA A 15 5.73 -0.17 39.01
C ALA A 15 4.26 0.08 38.63
N ALA A 16 3.65 1.15 39.13
CA ALA A 16 2.27 1.47 38.82
C ALA A 16 2.13 1.65 37.31
N ASN A 17 1.07 1.08 36.71
CA ASN A 17 0.81 1.24 35.30
C ASN A 17 0.19 2.62 35.05
N TYR A 18 0.98 3.55 34.49
CA TYR A 18 0.54 4.90 34.17
C TYR A 18 0.03 5.04 32.72
N ALA A 19 -0.06 3.94 31.96
CA ALA A 19 -0.54 3.95 30.58
C ALA A 19 -1.88 4.68 30.39
N PRO A 20 -2.92 4.48 31.22
CA PRO A 20 -4.17 5.22 31.07
C PRO A 20 -4.00 6.74 31.23
N ALA A 21 -3.13 7.17 32.15
CA ALA A 21 -2.84 8.58 32.38
C ALA A 21 -2.10 9.20 31.17
N PHE A 22 -1.13 8.48 30.59
CA PHE A 22 -0.45 8.93 29.37
C PHE A 22 -1.37 8.96 28.16
N THR A 23 -2.29 8.00 28.02
CA THR A 23 -3.30 8.02 26.97
C THR A 23 -4.21 9.25 27.08
N LEU A 24 -4.69 9.56 28.29
CA LEU A 24 -5.51 10.75 28.53
C LEU A 24 -4.73 12.05 28.32
N ALA A 25 -3.47 12.12 28.76
CA ALA A 25 -2.61 13.27 28.57
C ALA A 25 -2.33 13.54 27.08
N ASN A 26 -2.03 12.50 26.29
CA ASN A 26 -1.78 12.64 24.86
C ASN A 26 -3.07 12.94 24.08
N TRP A 27 -4.22 12.42 24.52
CA TRP A 27 -5.52 12.81 23.98
C TRP A 27 -5.78 14.31 24.20
N TYR A 28 -5.60 14.78 25.43
CA TYR A 28 -5.75 16.20 25.76
C TYR A 28 -4.77 17.07 24.97
N PHE A 29 -3.52 16.63 24.84
CA PHE A 29 -2.52 17.31 24.04
C PHE A 29 -2.95 17.44 22.57
N ALA A 30 -3.32 16.32 21.94
CA ALA A 30 -3.72 16.29 20.52
C ALA A 30 -5.00 17.09 20.25
N TYR A 31 -6.07 16.87 21.04
CA TYR A 31 -7.40 17.39 20.75
C TYR A 31 -7.72 18.74 21.40
N CYS A 32 -7.03 19.11 22.48
CA CYS A 32 -7.24 20.38 23.16
C CYS A 32 -6.08 21.34 22.90
N THR A 33 -4.83 20.96 23.19
CA THR A 33 -3.71 21.91 23.15
C THR A 33 -3.27 22.27 21.73
N LEU A 34 -3.22 21.29 20.81
CA LEU A 34 -2.86 21.52 19.41
C LEU A 34 -4.05 21.97 18.55
N SER A 35 -5.24 22.10 19.14
CA SER A 35 -6.44 22.48 18.39
C SER A 35 -6.25 23.83 17.70
N PRO A 36 -6.34 23.90 16.36
CA PRO A 36 -6.18 25.15 15.63
C PRO A 36 -7.38 26.09 15.84
N ARG A 37 -8.47 25.62 16.46
CA ARG A 37 -9.72 26.36 16.63
C ARG A 37 -9.55 27.65 17.42
N PHE A 38 -8.80 27.62 18.53
CA PHE A 38 -8.55 28.84 19.31
C PHE A 38 -7.74 29.88 18.54
N ALA A 39 -6.77 29.43 17.74
CA ALA A 39 -5.98 30.31 16.88
C ALA A 39 -6.82 30.91 15.73
N LYS A 40 -7.75 30.13 15.15
CA LYS A 40 -8.71 30.60 14.14
C LYS A 40 -9.73 31.59 14.70
N MET A 41 -10.26 31.33 15.90
CA MET A 41 -11.17 32.23 16.62
C MET A 41 -10.51 33.57 16.93
N ALA A 42 -9.25 33.57 17.39
CA ALA A 42 -8.49 34.79 17.71
C ALA A 42 -8.29 35.72 16.49
N VAL A 43 -8.37 35.17 15.27
CA VAL A 43 -8.22 35.90 14.00
C VAL A 43 -9.58 36.17 13.33
N GLY A 44 -10.68 35.70 13.92
CA GLY A 44 -12.03 35.86 13.36
C GLY A 44 -12.28 35.05 12.09
N LEU A 45 -11.58 33.92 11.92
CA LEU A 45 -11.69 33.03 10.75
C LEU A 45 -12.44 31.72 11.05
N ASP A 46 -13.00 31.55 12.25
CA ASP A 46 -13.76 30.34 12.64
C ASP A 46 -15.18 30.39 12.08
N HIS A 47 -15.42 29.76 10.93
CA HIS A 47 -16.75 29.63 10.34
C HIS A 47 -17.32 28.24 10.69
N ASN A 48 -18.38 28.21 11.50
CA ASN A 48 -19.03 26.97 11.94
C ASN A 48 -19.60 26.10 10.80
N SER A 49 -19.63 26.59 9.56
CA SER A 49 -20.09 25.84 8.39
C SER A 49 -19.05 24.85 7.84
N ALA A 50 -17.74 25.15 7.94
CA ALA A 50 -16.67 24.28 7.41
C ALA A 50 -15.29 24.53 8.10
N PRO A 51 -15.15 24.26 9.41
CA PRO A 51 -13.99 24.70 10.21
C PRO A 51 -12.62 24.15 9.78
N ARG A 52 -12.59 23.05 9.01
CA ARG A 52 -11.37 22.46 8.45
C ARG A 52 -10.86 23.19 7.21
N GLU A 53 -11.76 23.81 6.44
CA GLU A 53 -11.45 24.44 5.16
C GLU A 53 -11.21 25.95 5.29
N ASP A 54 -11.46 26.53 6.47
CA ASP A 54 -11.40 27.98 6.71
C ASP A 54 -10.07 28.63 6.29
N LEU A 55 -8.94 27.99 6.57
CA LEU A 55 -7.63 28.52 6.20
C LEU A 55 -7.37 28.42 4.68
N SER A 56 -7.90 27.39 4.03
CA SER A 56 -7.76 27.19 2.58
C SER A 56 -8.67 28.11 1.78
N LYS A 57 -9.87 28.40 2.30
CA LYS A 57 -10.89 29.21 1.63
C LYS A 57 -10.77 30.71 1.92
N TYR A 58 -10.48 31.07 3.18
CA TYR A 58 -10.52 32.47 3.63
C TYR A 58 -9.16 33.02 4.06
N GLY A 59 -8.12 32.17 4.19
CA GLY A 59 -6.80 32.56 4.66
C GLY A 59 -6.11 33.59 3.76
N GLU A 60 -6.07 33.36 2.44
CA GLU A 60 -5.43 34.28 1.49
C GLU A 60 -6.19 35.61 1.39
N ALA A 61 -7.52 35.57 1.42
CA ALA A 61 -8.36 36.78 1.45
C ALA A 61 -8.15 37.61 2.73
N ALA A 62 -7.93 36.95 3.87
CA ALA A 62 -7.62 37.62 5.14
C ALA A 62 -6.24 38.31 5.14
N VAL A 63 -5.27 37.77 4.39
CA VAL A 63 -3.95 38.40 4.19
C VAL A 63 -4.07 39.62 3.26
N GLN A 64 -4.80 39.49 2.16
CA GLN A 64 -5.01 40.57 1.19
C GLN A 64 -5.78 41.76 1.78
N THR A 65 -6.71 41.50 2.72
CA THR A 65 -7.47 42.53 3.43
C THR A 65 -6.73 43.13 4.63
N GLY A 66 -5.49 42.70 4.90
CA GLY A 66 -4.67 43.19 6.02
C GLY A 66 -5.12 42.73 7.40
N LYS A 67 -6.11 41.82 7.49
CA LYS A 67 -6.61 41.27 8.76
C LYS A 67 -5.64 40.27 9.40
N LEU A 68 -4.77 39.65 8.61
CA LEU A 68 -3.83 38.64 9.06
C LEU A 68 -2.47 38.80 8.35
N SER A 69 -1.37 38.70 9.08
CA SER A 69 -0.04 38.67 8.44
C SER A 69 0.22 37.30 7.81
N ARG A 70 0.95 37.27 6.70
CA ARG A 70 1.31 36.02 5.99
C ARG A 70 2.04 35.02 6.90
N ARG A 71 2.97 35.52 7.72
CA ARG A 71 3.70 34.73 8.73
C ARG A 71 2.76 34.07 9.74
N ARG A 72 1.73 34.79 10.20
CA ARG A 72 0.75 34.25 11.16
C ARG A 72 -0.18 33.23 10.50
N LEU A 73 -0.55 33.40 9.23
CA LEU A 73 -1.30 32.40 8.47
C LEU A 73 -0.50 31.09 8.34
N GLU A 74 0.77 31.18 7.96
CA GLU A 74 1.66 30.02 7.82
C GLU A 74 1.85 29.30 9.16
N GLN A 75 1.99 30.04 10.27
CA GLN A 75 2.04 29.45 11.61
C GLN A 75 0.76 28.68 11.97
N ILE A 76 -0.43 29.20 11.64
CA ILE A 76 -1.70 28.51 11.91
C ILE A 76 -1.87 27.29 10.98
N LYS A 77 -1.40 27.35 9.72
CA LYS A 77 -1.35 26.20 8.81
C LYS A 77 -0.43 25.09 9.36
N ARG A 78 0.75 25.46 9.90
CA ARG A 78 1.67 24.50 10.56
C ARG A 78 1.07 23.91 11.83
N LEU A 79 0.37 24.70 12.64
CA LEU A 79 -0.37 24.20 13.81
C LEU A 79 -1.47 23.21 13.40
N GLN A 80 -2.20 23.48 12.33
CA GLN A 80 -3.21 22.55 11.80
C GLN A 80 -2.58 21.23 11.33
N ALA A 81 -1.46 21.27 10.60
CA ALA A 81 -0.75 20.07 10.19
C ALA A 81 -0.15 19.29 11.38
N ALA A 82 0.38 19.98 12.41
CA ALA A 82 0.84 19.35 13.65
C ALA A 82 -0.31 18.67 14.42
N HIS A 83 -1.50 19.29 14.44
CA HIS A 83 -2.70 18.70 15.03
C HIS A 83 -3.15 17.44 14.29
N GLU A 84 -3.25 17.49 12.96
CA GLU A 84 -3.62 16.35 12.12
C GLU A 84 -2.65 15.17 12.31
N ASN A 85 -1.34 15.45 12.25
CA ASN A 85 -0.31 14.45 12.53
C ASN A 85 -0.40 13.90 13.95
N SER A 86 -0.73 14.74 14.95
CA SER A 86 -0.91 14.31 16.34
C SER A 86 -2.09 13.35 16.50
N VAL A 87 -3.20 13.63 15.80
CA VAL A 87 -4.43 12.84 15.84
C VAL A 87 -4.26 11.48 15.14
N GLU A 88 -3.58 11.46 13.99
CA GLU A 88 -3.32 10.23 13.24
C GLU A 88 -2.48 9.24 14.06
N GLY A 89 -1.33 9.69 14.59
CA GLY A 89 -0.44 8.82 15.38
C GLY A 89 -0.99 8.42 16.77
N PHE A 90 -1.96 9.16 17.31
CA PHE A 90 -2.57 8.84 18.61
C PHE A 90 -3.30 7.50 18.60
N THR A 91 -3.98 7.16 17.50
CA THR A 91 -4.70 5.88 17.39
C THR A 91 -3.75 4.67 17.45
N LEU A 92 -2.60 4.78 16.77
CA LEU A 92 -1.55 3.75 16.78
C LEU A 92 -0.89 3.64 18.17
N PHE A 93 -0.63 4.77 18.83
CA PHE A 93 -0.10 4.79 20.20
C PHE A 93 -1.02 4.08 21.19
N VAL A 94 -2.33 4.37 21.17
CA VAL A 94 -3.30 3.69 22.05
C VAL A 94 -3.36 2.20 21.77
N ALA A 95 -3.36 1.79 20.50
CA ALA A 95 -3.34 0.38 20.13
C ALA A 95 -2.07 -0.32 20.65
N ALA A 96 -0.89 0.26 20.44
CA ALA A 96 0.38 -0.29 20.91
C ALA A 96 0.43 -0.43 22.44
N VAL A 97 -0.03 0.59 23.17
CA VAL A 97 -0.11 0.57 24.63
C VAL A 97 -1.09 -0.51 25.13
N LEU A 98 -2.25 -0.66 24.49
CA LEU A 98 -3.22 -1.72 24.84
C LEU A 98 -2.63 -3.11 24.59
N PHE A 99 -1.97 -3.33 23.45
CA PHE A 99 -1.29 -4.59 23.16
C PHE A 99 -0.16 -4.88 24.14
N ALA A 100 0.65 -3.87 24.51
CA ALA A 100 1.71 -4.02 25.51
C ALA A 100 1.14 -4.38 26.90
N THR A 101 0.02 -3.77 27.30
CA THR A 101 -0.65 -4.11 28.57
C THR A 101 -1.27 -5.51 28.57
N GLN A 102 -1.70 -6.02 27.40
CA GLN A 102 -2.31 -7.35 27.26
C GLN A 102 -1.28 -8.48 27.10
N SER A 103 -0.04 -8.15 26.70
CA SER A 103 1.06 -9.10 26.43
C SER A 103 2.02 -9.31 27.60
N ALA A 104 1.63 -8.92 28.81
CA ALA A 104 2.41 -9.09 30.05
C ALA A 104 3.79 -8.40 30.06
N VAL A 105 3.97 -7.35 29.24
CA VAL A 105 5.17 -6.50 29.26
C VAL A 105 5.29 -5.77 30.61
N SER A 106 6.51 -5.57 31.10
CA SER A 106 6.74 -4.92 32.40
C SER A 106 6.17 -3.49 32.44
N ASN A 107 5.51 -3.11 33.54
CA ASN A 107 4.94 -1.76 33.69
C ASN A 107 6.02 -0.66 33.58
N THR A 108 7.27 -0.96 33.93
CA THR A 108 8.42 -0.05 33.77
C THR A 108 8.72 0.24 32.31
N ALA A 109 8.70 -0.78 31.44
CA ALA A 109 8.92 -0.62 30.01
C ALA A 109 7.75 0.14 29.35
N ILE A 110 6.51 -0.21 29.69
CA ILE A 110 5.31 0.48 29.19
C ILE A 110 5.34 1.97 29.56
N ASN A 111 5.67 2.28 30.82
CA ASN A 111 5.78 3.67 31.28
C ASN A 111 6.93 4.42 30.56
N GLY A 112 8.07 3.76 30.34
CA GLY A 112 9.21 4.35 29.60
C GLY A 112 8.83 4.73 28.17
N ILE A 113 8.19 3.82 27.44
CA ILE A 113 7.71 4.04 26.07
C ILE A 113 6.67 5.18 26.04
N CYS A 114 5.72 5.19 26.97
CA CYS A 114 4.72 6.25 27.09
C CYS A 114 5.36 7.62 27.35
N ILE A 115 6.37 7.71 28.22
CA ILE A 115 7.11 8.95 28.49
C ILE A 115 7.84 9.42 27.24
N TRP A 116 8.58 8.52 26.59
CA TRP A 116 9.35 8.84 25.39
C TRP A 116 8.46 9.33 24.24
N TYR A 117 7.36 8.64 23.98
CA TYR A 117 6.37 9.05 22.98
C TYR A 117 5.83 10.44 23.29
N THR A 118 5.42 10.69 24.54
CA THR A 118 4.84 11.97 24.97
C THR A 118 5.84 13.12 24.81
N LEU A 119 7.08 12.94 25.28
CA LEU A 119 8.12 13.97 25.17
C LEU A 119 8.50 14.24 23.71
N SER A 120 8.66 13.19 22.91
CA SER A 120 8.95 13.30 21.47
C SER A 120 7.85 14.05 20.74
N ARG A 121 6.58 13.78 21.08
CA ARG A 121 5.41 14.47 20.52
C ARG A 121 5.37 15.94 20.87
N VAL A 122 5.57 16.28 22.14
CA VAL A 122 5.59 17.68 22.59
C VAL A 122 6.74 18.43 21.93
N ALA A 123 7.93 17.85 21.90
CA ALA A 123 9.10 18.44 21.26
C ALA A 123 8.90 18.65 19.75
N TYR A 124 8.36 17.64 19.06
CA TYR A 124 8.04 17.74 17.64
C TYR A 124 7.02 18.85 17.35
N SER A 125 5.91 18.89 18.08
CA SER A 125 4.86 19.90 17.84
C SER A 125 5.35 21.32 18.11
N ILE A 126 6.18 21.53 19.14
CA ILE A 126 6.80 22.82 19.42
C ILE A 126 7.77 23.21 18.29
N ALA A 127 8.63 22.28 17.87
CA ALA A 127 9.57 22.50 16.79
C ALA A 127 8.85 22.86 15.49
N TYR A 128 7.84 22.08 15.11
CA TYR A 128 7.09 22.24 13.87
C TYR A 128 6.30 23.56 13.79
N VAL A 129 5.80 24.04 14.94
CA VAL A 129 5.01 25.29 15.00
C VAL A 129 5.87 26.54 15.16
N LEU A 130 7.04 26.45 15.80
CA LEU A 130 7.87 27.63 16.15
C LEU A 130 9.13 27.81 15.31
N ILE A 131 9.65 26.77 14.65
CA ILE A 131 10.90 26.85 13.90
C ILE A 131 10.61 27.25 12.45
N GLU A 132 11.22 28.35 12.00
CA GLU A 132 11.02 28.94 10.67
C GLU A 132 12.18 28.69 9.70
N SER A 133 13.28 28.07 10.14
CA SER A 133 14.51 27.95 9.34
C SER A 133 14.61 26.64 8.53
N GLU A 134 14.84 26.74 7.21
CA GLU A 134 15.06 25.61 6.28
C GLU A 134 16.21 24.66 6.67
N ARG A 135 17.18 25.11 7.49
CA ARG A 135 18.32 24.27 7.92
C ARG A 135 17.96 23.23 9.00
N LEU A 136 16.82 23.37 9.67
CA LEU A 136 16.37 22.45 10.74
C LEU A 136 15.37 21.39 10.25
N THR A 137 14.88 21.51 9.01
CA THR A 137 14.00 20.53 8.34
C THR A 137 14.66 19.16 8.14
N ALA A 138 16.00 19.12 8.06
CA ALA A 138 16.78 17.89 8.05
C ALA A 138 16.82 17.17 9.43
N LEU A 139 16.70 17.93 10.53
CA LEU A 139 16.55 17.42 11.89
C LEU A 139 15.12 16.94 12.15
N GLU A 140 14.12 17.61 11.56
CA GLU A 140 12.71 17.19 11.55
C GLU A 140 12.52 15.80 10.91
N GLY A 141 13.13 15.56 9.74
CA GLY A 141 13.10 14.24 9.10
C GLY A 141 13.81 13.14 9.89
N ARG A 142 14.80 13.50 10.73
CA ARG A 142 15.49 12.55 11.64
C ARG A 142 14.66 12.24 12.88
N LEU A 143 14.01 13.23 13.49
CA LEU A 143 13.12 13.03 14.63
C LEU A 143 11.86 12.24 14.26
N VAL A 144 11.27 12.49 13.09
CA VAL A 144 10.15 11.67 12.56
C VAL A 144 10.59 10.23 12.30
N ARG A 145 11.81 10.01 11.78
CA ARG A 145 12.37 8.65 11.63
C ARG A 145 12.62 7.98 12.98
N GLN A 146 13.10 8.71 13.98
CA GLN A 146 13.34 8.19 15.32
C GLN A 146 12.03 7.86 16.05
N GLN A 147 10.98 8.67 15.84
CA GLN A 147 9.66 8.47 16.41
C GLN A 147 8.92 7.27 15.81
N ASN A 148 9.12 6.98 14.51
CA ASN A 148 8.57 5.80 13.86
C ASN A 148 9.42 4.52 14.05
N ALA A 149 10.73 4.65 14.26
CA ALA A 149 11.62 3.51 14.51
C ALA A 149 11.56 3.01 15.97
N ALA A 150 11.45 3.91 16.95
CA ALA A 150 11.48 3.55 18.37
C ALA A 150 10.22 2.80 18.88
N SER A 151 9.10 2.78 18.11
CA SER A 151 7.93 1.97 18.47
C SER A 151 8.04 0.50 18.04
N PHE A 152 9.08 0.12 17.30
CA PHE A 152 9.26 -1.24 16.80
C PHE A 152 10.63 -1.84 17.14
N ASP A 153 11.72 -1.05 17.13
CA ASP A 153 13.07 -1.57 17.40
C ASP A 153 13.27 -1.95 18.88
N ASP A 154 12.79 -1.14 19.84
CA ASP A 154 12.95 -1.43 21.29
C ASP A 154 12.15 -2.67 21.75
N LEU A 155 11.10 -3.07 21.03
CA LEU A 155 10.34 -4.29 21.31
C LEU A 155 11.01 -5.56 20.79
N VAL A 156 11.97 -5.41 19.86
CA VAL A 156 12.67 -6.52 19.21
C VAL A 156 14.06 -6.71 19.83
N ASP A 157 14.71 -5.64 20.28
CA ASP A 157 16.10 -5.68 20.76
C ASP A 157 16.28 -6.34 22.14
N GLU A 158 15.26 -6.36 23.00
CA GLU A 158 15.34 -7.07 24.31
C GLU A 158 15.37 -8.61 24.17
N THR A 159 15.08 -9.15 22.98
CA THR A 159 15.20 -10.61 22.71
C THR A 159 16.52 -11.02 22.08
N VAL A 160 17.38 -10.07 21.69
CA VAL A 160 18.59 -10.34 20.89
C VAL A 160 19.87 -9.85 21.59
N ALA A 161 19.77 -8.95 22.56
CA ALA A 161 20.93 -8.35 23.24
C ALA A 161 21.55 -9.21 24.36
N ASP A 162 21.74 -10.52 24.14
CA ASP A 162 22.57 -11.36 25.02
C ASP A 162 23.79 -11.94 24.30
N ASN A 163 24.15 -11.46 23.11
CA ASN A 163 25.41 -11.82 22.48
C ASN A 163 26.02 -10.69 21.65
N ILE A 164 27.22 -10.31 22.09
CA ILE A 164 28.32 -9.66 21.35
C ILE A 164 28.40 -8.13 21.47
N LEU A 165 29.18 -7.71 22.46
CA LEU A 165 29.99 -6.49 22.46
C LEU A 165 31.12 -6.63 21.41
N THR A 166 31.42 -5.58 20.64
CA THR A 166 32.61 -4.71 20.83
C THR A 166 32.76 -3.66 19.71
N GLU A 167 33.04 -2.44 20.16
CA GLU A 167 33.67 -1.25 19.58
C GLU A 167 34.26 -1.29 18.15
N ASP A 168 34.10 -0.18 17.40
CA ASP A 168 35.19 0.82 17.31
C ASP A 168 34.78 2.16 16.65
N LEU A 169 35.43 3.22 17.14
CA LEU A 169 35.30 4.64 16.82
C LEU A 169 35.90 5.00 15.45
N ILE A 170 35.51 6.14 14.85
CA ILE A 170 36.43 7.20 14.36
C ILE A 170 35.69 8.44 13.80
N GLN A 171 36.16 9.56 14.32
CA GLN A 171 36.01 11.01 14.08
C GLN A 171 35.64 11.57 12.68
N SER A 172 34.82 12.63 12.72
CA SER A 172 34.72 13.73 11.75
C SER A 172 35.92 14.70 11.85
N PRO A 173 36.20 15.51 10.81
CA PRO A 173 35.95 16.94 11.00
C PRO A 173 35.39 17.71 9.79
N SER A 174 34.90 18.89 10.16
CA SER A 174 34.24 20.02 9.50
C SER A 174 35.00 20.75 8.39
N GLY A 175 34.24 21.49 7.56
CA GLY A 175 34.71 22.71 6.88
C GLY A 175 33.73 23.27 5.85
N ILE A 176 33.01 24.35 6.20
CA ILE A 176 32.33 25.26 5.26
C ILE A 176 33.22 26.52 5.15
N PRO A 177 33.30 27.16 3.97
CA PRO A 177 32.71 28.49 3.85
C PRO A 177 32.01 28.77 2.49
N THR A 178 30.83 29.38 2.55
CA THR A 178 30.28 30.37 1.58
C THR A 178 30.68 31.78 2.07
N PRO A 179 30.48 32.93 1.39
CA PRO A 179 29.50 33.25 0.33
C PRO A 179 30.01 34.24 -0.76
N ASP A 180 29.13 34.68 -1.67
CA ASP A 180 28.86 36.13 -1.91
C ASP A 180 27.89 36.32 -3.11
N ASP A 181 26.65 36.66 -2.74
CA ASP A 181 25.79 37.78 -3.13
C ASP A 181 25.65 38.36 -4.57
N GLU A 182 24.35 38.66 -4.82
CA GLU A 182 23.75 39.77 -5.59
C GLU A 182 23.70 39.76 -7.13
N ALA A 183 22.47 39.76 -7.68
CA ALA A 183 21.80 40.99 -8.11
C ALA A 183 20.44 40.75 -8.81
N HIS A 184 19.48 41.62 -8.48
CA HIS A 184 18.12 41.74 -9.01
C HIS A 184 18.05 42.36 -10.42
N SER A 185 16.98 42.06 -11.17
CA SER A 185 16.19 43.09 -11.88
C SER A 185 14.83 42.57 -12.37
N GLN A 186 13.77 43.27 -11.97
CA GLN A 186 12.38 43.09 -12.39
C GLN A 186 12.00 44.02 -13.56
N GLY A 187 11.02 43.57 -14.35
CA GLY A 187 9.94 44.39 -14.91
C GLY A 187 9.74 44.30 -16.43
N PRO A 188 8.56 44.68 -17.01
CA PRO A 188 7.25 44.90 -16.38
C PRO A 188 6.03 44.31 -17.16
N PHE A 189 4.87 44.43 -16.50
CA PHE A 189 3.48 44.10 -16.86
C PHE A 189 2.90 44.67 -18.18
N LEU A 190 1.94 43.95 -18.76
CA LEU A 190 0.66 44.37 -19.42
C LEU A 190 0.00 43.08 -19.98
N GLY A 191 -1.30 42.77 -19.96
CA GLY A 191 -2.53 43.46 -19.60
C GLY A 191 -3.70 42.44 -19.58
N MET A 192 -4.81 42.85 -19.00
CA MET A 192 -5.98 42.07 -18.56
C MET A 192 -6.89 41.57 -19.70
N LYS A 193 -7.50 40.38 -19.56
CA LYS A 193 -8.89 40.07 -20.00
C LYS A 193 -9.40 38.74 -19.45
N THR A 194 -10.61 38.78 -18.91
CA THR A 194 -11.40 37.69 -18.32
C THR A 194 -12.31 37.05 -19.37
N VAL A 195 -12.83 35.85 -19.05
CA VAL A 195 -14.09 35.17 -19.49
C VAL A 195 -13.90 33.82 -20.23
N ASP A 196 -14.16 32.77 -19.43
CA ASP A 196 -14.91 31.51 -19.65
C ASP A 196 -14.59 30.50 -20.77
N SER A 197 -14.64 29.22 -20.34
CA SER A 197 -14.79 27.95 -21.08
C SER A 197 -13.51 27.13 -21.31
N LEU A 198 -13.02 26.46 -20.26
CA LEU A 198 -11.99 25.41 -20.36
C LEU A 198 -12.37 24.16 -19.55
N THR A 199 -13.48 23.51 -19.90
CA THR A 199 -13.78 22.15 -19.47
C THR A 199 -13.40 21.19 -20.60
N GLY A 200 -12.17 20.69 -20.60
CA GLY A 200 -11.79 19.61 -21.52
C GLY A 200 -10.31 19.46 -21.87
N LEU A 201 -9.45 20.44 -21.57
CA LEU A 201 -8.01 20.28 -21.75
C LEU A 201 -7.37 19.74 -20.46
N PRO A 202 -6.35 18.86 -20.57
CA PRO A 202 -5.57 18.45 -19.41
C PRO A 202 -5.04 19.68 -18.68
N GLU A 203 -5.16 19.71 -17.35
CA GLU A 203 -4.58 20.79 -16.54
C GLU A 203 -3.06 20.77 -16.63
N THR A 204 -2.48 19.60 -16.95
CA THR A 204 -1.05 19.39 -17.07
C THR A 204 -0.55 19.59 -18.50
N CYS A 205 0.29 20.60 -18.70
CA CYS A 205 1.13 20.68 -19.88
C CYS A 205 2.41 19.87 -19.64
N ILE A 206 2.47 18.67 -20.20
CA ILE A 206 3.64 17.79 -20.13
C ILE A 206 4.36 17.77 -21.49
N SER A 207 5.67 18.04 -21.50
CA SER A 207 6.44 18.07 -22.75
C SER A 207 6.53 16.68 -23.39
N ASP A 208 6.71 16.62 -24.71
CA ASP A 208 6.86 15.34 -25.44
C ASP A 208 8.02 14.50 -24.90
N LEU A 209 9.11 15.15 -24.47
CA LEU A 209 10.25 14.48 -23.82
C LEU A 209 9.82 13.85 -22.49
N MET A 210 9.08 14.58 -21.66
CA MET A 210 8.60 14.04 -20.38
C MET A 210 7.58 12.91 -20.58
N GLN A 211 6.73 12.99 -21.61
CA GLN A 211 5.83 11.89 -21.97
C GLN A 211 6.62 10.62 -22.33
N ALA A 212 7.69 10.76 -23.13
CA ALA A 212 8.56 9.64 -23.49
C ALA A 212 9.26 9.03 -22.26
N ASP A 213 9.80 9.87 -21.37
CA ASP A 213 10.47 9.44 -20.14
C ASP A 213 9.51 8.70 -19.21
N LEU A 214 8.30 9.22 -18.99
CA LEU A 214 7.27 8.59 -18.16
C LEU A 214 6.76 7.27 -18.76
N THR A 215 6.61 7.20 -20.09
CA THR A 215 6.26 5.95 -20.77
C THR A 215 7.36 4.90 -20.64
N GLN A 216 8.63 5.28 -20.81
CA GLN A 216 9.74 4.36 -20.60
C GLN A 216 9.80 3.88 -19.14
N LEU A 217 9.64 4.81 -18.20
CA LEU A 217 9.62 4.52 -16.77
C LEU A 217 8.51 3.52 -16.39
N TYR A 218 7.33 3.62 -17.01
CA TYR A 218 6.26 2.63 -16.85
C TYR A 218 6.75 1.23 -17.24
N PHE A 219 7.30 1.05 -18.45
CA PHE A 219 7.77 -0.26 -18.91
C PHE A 219 8.95 -0.79 -18.09
N ASP A 220 9.81 0.09 -17.58
CA ASP A 220 10.99 -0.30 -16.80
C ASP A 220 10.69 -0.68 -15.34
N ARG A 221 9.63 -0.09 -14.74
CA ARG A 221 9.37 -0.20 -13.29
C ARG A 221 7.97 -0.69 -12.93
N VAL A 222 6.94 -0.26 -13.66
CA VAL A 222 5.54 -0.60 -13.34
C VAL A 222 5.15 -1.92 -14.00
N HIS A 223 5.50 -2.08 -15.27
CA HIS A 223 5.16 -3.25 -16.07
C HIS A 223 5.70 -4.55 -15.47
N SER A 224 6.82 -4.50 -14.73
CA SER A 224 7.36 -5.69 -14.05
C SER A 224 6.43 -6.28 -12.98
N PHE A 225 5.52 -5.49 -12.41
CA PHE A 225 4.52 -5.99 -11.46
C PHE A 225 3.07 -5.80 -11.94
N VAL A 226 2.85 -5.08 -13.04
CA VAL A 226 1.54 -4.94 -13.72
C VAL A 226 1.67 -5.24 -15.23
N PRO A 227 1.95 -6.49 -15.63
CA PRO A 227 2.30 -6.82 -17.02
C PRO A 227 1.05 -6.99 -17.91
N ILE A 228 0.25 -5.93 -18.05
CA ILE A 228 -1.03 -5.95 -18.77
C ILE A 228 -0.96 -5.40 -20.20
N LEU A 229 0.16 -4.80 -20.61
CA LEU A 229 0.34 -4.13 -21.91
C LEU A 229 1.42 -4.77 -22.79
N HIS A 230 1.17 -4.87 -24.09
CA HIS A 230 2.20 -5.23 -25.06
C HIS A 230 2.99 -4.00 -25.51
N GLN A 231 4.29 -3.96 -25.25
CA GLN A 231 5.12 -2.77 -25.43
C GLN A 231 5.12 -2.28 -26.88
N ARG A 232 5.32 -3.16 -27.86
CA ARG A 232 5.36 -2.75 -29.28
C ARG A 232 4.00 -2.27 -29.78
N ARG A 233 2.90 -2.88 -29.28
CA ARG A 233 1.54 -2.48 -29.65
C ARG A 233 1.25 -1.08 -29.11
N HIS A 234 1.56 -0.84 -27.84
CA HIS A 234 1.48 0.49 -27.22
C HIS A 234 2.24 1.54 -28.03
N HIS A 235 3.52 1.29 -28.35
CA HIS A 235 4.32 2.22 -29.13
C HIS A 235 3.75 2.48 -30.53
N SER A 236 3.14 1.48 -31.17
CA SER A 236 2.57 1.62 -32.50
C SER A 236 1.37 2.57 -32.53
N TRP A 237 0.42 2.43 -31.59
CA TRP A 237 -0.74 3.32 -31.54
C TRP A 237 -0.42 4.66 -30.87
N ASN A 238 0.59 4.73 -29.98
CA ASN A 238 1.01 6.00 -29.39
C ASN A 238 1.54 7.00 -30.44
N ARG A 239 2.14 6.51 -31.53
CA ARG A 239 2.61 7.33 -32.65
C ARG A 239 1.49 7.85 -33.56
N GLN A 240 0.26 7.37 -33.39
CA GLN A 240 -0.86 7.81 -34.21
C GLN A 240 -1.32 9.22 -33.76
N PRO A 241 -1.62 10.13 -34.70
CA PRO A 241 -2.00 11.50 -34.38
C PRO A 241 -3.40 11.60 -33.74
N ALA A 242 -4.28 10.66 -34.06
CA ALA A 242 -5.61 10.53 -33.46
C ALA A 242 -5.65 9.27 -32.58
N LYS A 243 -5.98 9.45 -31.30
CA LYS A 243 -6.11 8.38 -30.31
C LYS A 243 -7.55 8.33 -29.82
N SER A 244 -8.03 7.15 -29.45
CA SER A 244 -9.29 7.04 -28.73
C SER A 244 -9.17 7.68 -27.36
N GLU A 245 -10.30 8.08 -26.78
CA GLU A 245 -10.34 8.64 -25.43
C GLU A 245 -9.86 7.61 -24.40
N SER A 246 -10.23 6.33 -24.57
CA SER A 246 -9.77 5.21 -23.75
C SER A 246 -8.24 5.04 -23.79
N ARG A 247 -7.63 5.10 -24.98
CA ARG A 247 -6.16 5.04 -25.12
C ARG A 247 -5.50 6.21 -24.45
N THR A 248 -6.02 7.42 -24.65
CA THR A 248 -5.46 8.62 -24.02
C THR A 248 -5.57 8.55 -22.50
N CYS A 249 -6.71 8.08 -21.97
CA CYS A 249 -6.90 7.83 -20.54
C CYS A 249 -5.89 6.80 -20.00
N LEU A 250 -5.64 5.71 -20.73
CA LEU A 250 -4.61 4.73 -20.38
C LEU A 250 -3.21 5.35 -20.31
N GLN A 251 -2.84 6.24 -21.25
CA GLN A 251 -1.53 6.91 -21.18
C GLN A 251 -1.37 7.73 -19.90
N TYR A 252 -2.39 8.51 -19.56
CA TYR A 252 -2.40 9.30 -18.33
C TYR A 252 -2.34 8.40 -17.09
N ALA A 253 -3.03 7.26 -17.07
CA ALA A 253 -2.94 6.28 -15.98
C ALA A 253 -1.53 5.66 -15.87
N MET A 254 -0.90 5.33 -17.01
CA MET A 254 0.48 4.85 -17.06
C MET A 254 1.44 5.89 -16.50
N TRP A 255 1.33 7.15 -16.93
CA TRP A 255 2.16 8.26 -16.47
C TRP A 255 1.96 8.57 -15.00
N THR A 256 0.71 8.54 -14.51
CA THR A 256 0.37 8.73 -13.10
C THR A 256 1.06 7.69 -12.22
N LEU A 257 0.94 6.41 -12.57
CA LEU A 257 1.57 5.35 -11.79
C LEU A 257 3.10 5.36 -11.94
N ALA A 258 3.64 5.69 -13.12
CA ALA A 258 5.08 5.85 -13.34
C ALA A 258 5.67 7.02 -12.52
N ALA A 259 4.99 8.17 -12.49
CA ALA A 259 5.40 9.31 -11.68
C ALA A 259 5.43 8.96 -10.19
N SER A 260 4.50 8.11 -9.73
CA SER A 260 4.46 7.64 -8.34
C SER A 260 5.70 6.83 -7.93
N VAL A 261 6.41 6.23 -8.90
CA VAL A 261 7.60 5.39 -8.68
C VAL A 261 8.92 6.09 -9.05
N SER A 262 8.91 7.41 -9.21
CA SER A 262 10.11 8.22 -9.45
C SER A 262 10.08 9.54 -8.69
N ALA A 263 11.14 9.80 -7.92
CA ALA A 263 11.32 11.08 -7.23
C ALA A 263 11.43 12.27 -8.21
N GLN A 264 11.89 12.03 -9.44
CA GLN A 264 12.03 13.08 -10.47
C GLN A 264 10.67 13.67 -10.88
N PHE A 265 9.61 12.86 -10.83
CA PHE A 265 8.29 13.22 -11.35
C PHE A 265 7.24 13.39 -10.24
N GLU A 266 7.67 13.51 -8.98
CA GLU A 266 6.76 13.67 -7.84
C GLU A 266 5.88 14.91 -7.99
N ASN A 267 6.43 16.02 -8.50
CA ASN A 267 5.73 17.29 -8.69
C ASN A 267 4.62 17.26 -9.75
N VAL A 268 4.63 16.28 -10.65
CA VAL A 268 3.62 16.14 -11.71
C VAL A 268 2.62 15.01 -11.44
N GLY A 269 2.84 14.21 -10.40
CA GLY A 269 2.00 13.05 -10.07
C GLY A 269 0.54 13.43 -9.77
N ASP A 270 0.33 14.42 -8.90
CA ASP A 270 -1.02 14.83 -8.47
C ASP A 270 -1.87 15.37 -9.62
N SER A 271 -1.23 16.09 -10.52
CA SER A 271 -1.90 16.75 -11.63
C SER A 271 -2.22 15.75 -12.76
N LEU A 272 -1.30 14.83 -13.06
CA LEU A 272 -1.57 13.66 -13.92
C LEU A 272 -2.70 12.79 -13.37
N TYR A 273 -2.73 12.57 -12.06
CA TYR A 273 -3.78 11.81 -11.39
C TYR A 273 -5.17 12.47 -11.54
N ARG A 274 -5.29 13.79 -11.29
CA ARG A 274 -6.55 14.52 -11.49
C ARG A 274 -7.03 14.46 -12.95
N ASP A 275 -6.11 14.61 -13.89
CA ASP A 275 -6.42 14.51 -15.32
C ASP A 275 -6.90 13.08 -15.66
N THR A 276 -6.21 12.05 -15.17
CA THR A 276 -6.61 10.64 -15.35
C THR A 276 -8.03 10.38 -14.84
N GLN A 277 -8.36 10.87 -13.64
CA GLN A 277 -9.69 10.70 -13.05
C GLN A 277 -10.78 11.32 -13.93
N ARG A 278 -10.58 12.57 -14.37
CA ARG A 278 -11.52 13.28 -15.24
C ARG A 278 -11.71 12.55 -16.56
N MET A 279 -10.62 12.06 -17.16
CA MET A 279 -10.69 11.32 -18.43
C MET A 279 -11.47 10.02 -18.27
N LEU A 280 -11.29 9.32 -17.15
CA LEU A 280 -11.99 8.08 -16.88
C LEU A 280 -13.50 8.30 -16.69
N GLU A 281 -13.90 9.38 -16.02
CA GLU A 281 -15.31 9.80 -15.91
C GLU A 281 -15.92 10.12 -17.28
N VAL A 282 -15.17 10.81 -18.15
CA VAL A 282 -15.62 11.13 -19.51
C VAL A 282 -15.83 9.86 -20.35
N VAL A 283 -14.86 8.94 -20.34
CA VAL A 283 -14.95 7.66 -21.07
C VAL A 283 -16.14 6.84 -20.57
N GLU A 284 -16.36 6.77 -19.26
CA GLU A 284 -17.51 6.06 -18.68
C GLU A 284 -18.84 6.70 -19.06
N SER A 285 -18.94 8.03 -19.08
CA SER A 285 -20.18 8.74 -19.41
C SER A 285 -20.64 8.53 -20.86
N LYS A 286 -19.71 8.19 -21.76
CA LYS A 286 -19.97 8.01 -23.20
C LYS A 286 -20.25 6.57 -23.59
N ALA A 287 -20.00 5.61 -22.69
CA ALA A 287 -20.27 4.20 -22.94
C ALA A 287 -21.79 3.97 -23.03
N THR A 288 -22.31 3.91 -24.25
CA THR A 288 -23.75 3.73 -24.54
C THR A 288 -24.13 2.26 -24.66
N ASN A 289 -23.20 1.40 -25.08
CA ASN A 289 -23.37 -0.05 -25.25
C ASN A 289 -22.15 -0.81 -24.73
N ILE A 290 -22.33 -2.10 -24.38
CA ILE A 290 -21.22 -2.96 -23.89
C ILE A 290 -20.08 -3.06 -24.92
N GLU A 291 -20.41 -3.08 -26.22
CA GLU A 291 -19.45 -3.13 -27.32
C GLU A 291 -18.58 -1.87 -27.45
N SER A 292 -18.92 -0.78 -26.76
CA SER A 292 -18.13 0.46 -26.74
C SER A 292 -17.04 0.50 -25.67
N ILE A 293 -16.92 -0.55 -24.85
CA ILE A 293 -15.94 -0.63 -23.79
C ILE A 293 -14.63 -1.18 -24.34
N ASP A 294 -13.60 -0.33 -24.37
CA ASP A 294 -12.26 -0.70 -24.78
C ASP A 294 -11.48 -1.37 -23.64
N ILE A 295 -10.54 -2.26 -23.98
CA ILE A 295 -9.67 -2.90 -22.97
C ILE A 295 -8.81 -1.86 -22.26
N GLU A 296 -8.41 -0.79 -22.96
CA GLU A 296 -7.62 0.31 -22.43
C GLU A 296 -8.33 1.03 -21.26
N GLN A 297 -9.66 1.09 -21.27
CA GLN A 297 -10.44 1.65 -20.15
C GLN A 297 -10.27 0.81 -18.88
N VAL A 298 -10.32 -0.51 -19.01
CA VAL A 298 -10.13 -1.45 -17.88
C VAL A 298 -8.70 -1.37 -17.35
N GLN A 299 -7.72 -1.34 -18.26
CA GLN A 299 -6.31 -1.20 -17.92
C GLN A 299 -6.06 0.12 -17.19
N ALA A 300 -6.63 1.23 -17.65
CA ALA A 300 -6.55 2.53 -16.97
C ALA A 300 -7.15 2.48 -15.54
N CYS A 301 -8.33 1.87 -15.39
CA CYS A 301 -8.96 1.65 -14.07
C CYS A 301 -8.06 0.85 -13.12
N ILE A 302 -7.44 -0.25 -13.60
CA ILE A 302 -6.54 -1.08 -12.78
C ILE A 302 -5.32 -0.27 -12.32
N LEU A 303 -4.66 0.43 -13.24
CA LEU A 303 -3.48 1.24 -12.91
C LEU A 303 -3.81 2.35 -11.91
N LEU A 304 -4.95 3.02 -12.09
CA LEU A 304 -5.41 4.06 -11.17
C LEU A 304 -5.81 3.48 -9.80
N ALA A 305 -6.44 2.31 -9.75
CA ALA A 305 -6.77 1.63 -8.49
C ALA A 305 -5.49 1.29 -7.70
N ILE A 306 -4.46 0.79 -8.38
CA ILE A 306 -3.16 0.51 -7.76
C ILE A 306 -2.53 1.81 -7.23
N TYR A 307 -2.58 2.90 -8.01
CA TYR A 307 -2.11 4.21 -7.56
C TYR A 307 -2.86 4.68 -6.29
N ASP A 308 -4.19 4.63 -6.29
CA ASP A 308 -5.02 5.05 -5.17
C ASP A 308 -4.69 4.28 -3.88
N LEU A 309 -4.51 2.95 -4.00
CA LEU A 309 -4.14 2.06 -2.90
C LEU A 309 -2.74 2.36 -2.34
N MET A 310 -1.81 2.81 -3.19
CA MET A 310 -0.44 3.12 -2.79
C MET A 310 -0.24 4.53 -2.24
N ARG A 311 -0.89 5.54 -2.82
CA ARG A 311 -0.50 6.96 -2.62
C ARG A 311 -1.58 7.83 -2.00
N THR A 312 -2.86 7.47 -2.12
CA THR A 312 -3.95 8.41 -1.82
C THR A 312 -4.79 7.95 -0.64
N ASP A 313 -5.60 6.92 -0.84
CA ASP A 313 -6.59 6.49 0.15
C ASP A 313 -7.10 5.09 -0.17
N TYR A 314 -7.10 4.21 0.85
CA TYR A 314 -7.54 2.84 0.67
C TYR A 314 -9.01 2.74 0.22
N ARG A 315 -9.90 3.55 0.79
CA ARG A 315 -11.33 3.51 0.43
C ARG A 315 -11.52 3.94 -1.02
N ARG A 316 -10.83 4.99 -1.48
CA ARG A 316 -10.86 5.40 -2.88
C ARG A 316 -10.31 4.29 -3.79
N GLY A 317 -9.16 3.71 -3.44
CA GLY A 317 -8.58 2.60 -4.20
C GLY A 317 -9.51 1.38 -4.28
N TRP A 318 -10.22 1.07 -3.20
CA TRP A 318 -11.24 0.03 -3.17
C TRP A 318 -12.41 0.34 -4.13
N MET A 319 -12.89 1.57 -4.17
CA MET A 319 -13.94 2.00 -5.10
C MET A 319 -13.47 1.95 -6.56
N THR A 320 -12.25 2.43 -6.85
CA THR A 320 -11.65 2.40 -8.19
C THR A 320 -11.41 0.96 -8.66
N ALA A 321 -10.95 0.07 -7.77
CA ALA A 321 -10.82 -1.36 -8.07
C ALA A 321 -12.20 -1.99 -8.37
N GLY A 322 -13.23 -1.64 -7.60
CA GLY A 322 -14.61 -2.06 -7.86
C GLY A 322 -15.11 -1.69 -9.26
N ARG A 323 -14.78 -0.49 -9.76
CA ARG A 323 -15.07 -0.09 -11.16
C ARG A 323 -14.37 -1.00 -12.15
N ALA A 324 -13.08 -1.29 -11.96
CA ALA A 324 -12.33 -2.22 -12.80
C ALA A 324 -12.98 -3.62 -12.84
N PHE A 325 -13.39 -4.15 -11.69
CA PHE A 325 -14.02 -5.47 -11.59
C PHE A 325 -15.35 -5.53 -12.35
N ARG A 326 -16.14 -4.45 -12.29
CA ARG A 326 -17.40 -4.34 -13.03
C ARG A 326 -17.18 -4.26 -14.53
N LEU A 327 -16.16 -3.53 -14.99
CA LEU A 327 -15.82 -3.49 -16.42
C LEU A 327 -15.36 -4.85 -16.93
N VAL A 328 -14.52 -5.56 -16.18
CA VAL A 328 -14.08 -6.93 -16.48
C VAL A 328 -15.27 -7.88 -16.63
N GLN A 329 -16.25 -7.78 -15.72
CA GLN A 329 -17.49 -8.58 -15.78
C GLN A 329 -18.36 -8.19 -16.98
N LEU A 330 -18.51 -6.89 -17.26
CA LEU A 330 -19.33 -6.36 -18.34
C LEU A 330 -18.79 -6.77 -19.72
N MET A 331 -17.46 -6.77 -19.88
CA MET A 331 -16.76 -7.26 -21.07
C MET A 331 -16.69 -8.80 -21.16
N ARG A 332 -17.18 -9.52 -20.15
CA ARG A 332 -17.11 -10.99 -20.05
C ARG A 332 -15.70 -11.55 -20.25
N LEU A 333 -14.67 -10.85 -19.72
CA LEU A 333 -13.30 -11.30 -19.90
C LEU A 333 -13.02 -12.67 -19.25
N TYR A 334 -13.84 -13.07 -18.28
CA TYR A 334 -13.73 -14.36 -17.58
C TYR A 334 -14.00 -15.59 -18.45
N GLU A 335 -14.48 -15.44 -19.68
CA GLU A 335 -14.89 -16.56 -20.55
C GLU A 335 -14.38 -16.44 -22.01
N ILE A 336 -13.33 -15.65 -22.24
CA ILE A 336 -12.81 -15.40 -23.59
C ILE A 336 -12.21 -16.64 -24.28
N ASP A 337 -11.89 -17.69 -23.52
CA ASP A 337 -11.36 -18.96 -24.03
C ASP A 337 -12.42 -20.08 -24.11
N VAL A 338 -13.72 -19.74 -24.06
CA VAL A 338 -14.81 -20.72 -24.29
C VAL A 338 -14.78 -21.22 -25.74
N PRO A 339 -14.76 -22.56 -26.00
CA PRO A 339 -14.55 -23.16 -27.33
C PRO A 339 -15.56 -22.81 -28.45
N ASN A 340 -16.65 -22.09 -28.15
CA ASN A 340 -17.70 -21.73 -29.10
C ASN A 340 -17.81 -20.22 -29.38
N SER A 341 -16.87 -19.39 -28.88
CA SER A 341 -16.83 -18.00 -29.28
C SER A 341 -16.45 -17.92 -30.77
N MET A 342 -17.42 -17.59 -31.62
CA MET A 342 -17.32 -17.50 -33.09
C MET A 342 -16.31 -16.45 -33.62
N ALA A 343 -15.44 -15.90 -32.77
CA ALA A 343 -14.32 -15.09 -33.19
C ALA A 343 -13.14 -16.00 -33.50
N THR A 344 -12.84 -16.18 -34.78
CA THR A 344 -11.45 -16.38 -35.23
C THR A 344 -10.55 -15.45 -34.38
N GLN A 345 -9.72 -16.00 -33.48
CA GLN A 345 -8.73 -15.22 -32.74
C GLN A 345 -7.69 -14.70 -33.73
N THR A 346 -8.02 -13.64 -34.48
CA THR A 346 -7.17 -13.06 -35.52
C THR A 346 -5.98 -12.32 -34.92
N ASP A 347 -6.07 -11.92 -33.65
CA ASP A 347 -5.01 -11.20 -32.94
C ASP A 347 -4.74 -11.84 -31.56
N TRP A 348 -3.67 -12.64 -31.51
CA TRP A 348 -3.21 -13.27 -30.28
C TRP A 348 -2.79 -12.26 -29.22
N ILE A 349 -2.15 -11.15 -29.61
CA ILE A 349 -1.65 -10.13 -28.66
C ILE A 349 -2.82 -9.46 -27.96
N GLU A 350 -3.86 -9.10 -28.70
CA GLU A 350 -5.06 -8.49 -28.12
C GLU A 350 -5.77 -9.45 -27.15
N THR A 351 -5.87 -10.73 -27.53
CA THR A 351 -6.45 -11.76 -26.67
C THR A 351 -5.63 -11.94 -25.40
N GLU A 352 -4.30 -11.90 -25.51
CA GLU A 352 -3.39 -12.02 -24.38
C GLU A 352 -3.42 -10.78 -23.46
N GLU A 353 -3.56 -9.57 -24.00
CA GLU A 353 -3.81 -8.35 -23.21
C GLU A 353 -5.11 -8.46 -22.40
N LYS A 354 -6.17 -9.03 -22.99
CA LYS A 354 -7.44 -9.33 -22.30
C LYS A 354 -7.23 -10.35 -21.17
N ARG A 355 -6.50 -11.44 -21.42
CA ARG A 355 -6.16 -12.44 -20.38
C ARG A 355 -5.42 -11.82 -19.21
N ARG A 356 -4.36 -11.05 -19.49
CA ARG A 356 -3.52 -10.42 -18.48
C ARG A 356 -4.28 -9.37 -17.67
N THR A 357 -5.12 -8.58 -18.33
CA THR A 357 -5.99 -7.60 -17.67
C THR A 357 -6.98 -8.27 -16.73
N PHE A 358 -7.64 -9.35 -17.16
CA PHE A 358 -8.52 -10.15 -16.29
C PHE A 358 -7.77 -10.67 -15.07
N TRP A 359 -6.63 -11.34 -15.28
CA TRP A 359 -5.88 -11.96 -14.20
C TRP A 359 -5.28 -10.95 -13.22
N MET A 360 -4.94 -9.75 -13.68
CA MET A 360 -4.51 -8.66 -12.80
C MET A 360 -5.66 -8.16 -11.93
N ALA A 361 -6.84 -7.90 -12.52
CA ALA A 361 -8.03 -7.53 -11.77
C ALA A 361 -8.45 -8.63 -10.78
N TYR A 362 -8.41 -9.88 -11.20
CA TYR A 362 -8.64 -11.06 -10.36
C TYR A 362 -7.69 -11.09 -9.16
N SER A 363 -6.39 -10.94 -9.38
CA SER A 363 -5.41 -10.97 -8.30
C SER A 363 -5.61 -9.81 -7.33
N LEU A 364 -5.87 -8.61 -7.86
CA LEU A 364 -6.16 -7.40 -7.08
C LEU A 364 -7.40 -7.58 -6.19
N ASP A 365 -8.49 -8.18 -6.69
CA ASP A 365 -9.70 -8.51 -5.90
C ASP A 365 -9.37 -9.38 -4.68
N ARG A 366 -8.50 -10.40 -4.83
CA ARG A 366 -8.07 -11.24 -3.71
C ARG A 366 -7.20 -10.49 -2.71
N PHE A 367 -6.22 -9.71 -3.16
CA PHE A 367 -5.32 -8.98 -2.25
C PHE A 367 -6.06 -7.92 -1.43
N ILE A 368 -6.96 -7.18 -2.06
CA ILE A 368 -7.82 -6.21 -1.37
C ILE A 368 -8.73 -6.93 -0.37
N SER A 369 -9.35 -8.04 -0.78
CA SER A 369 -10.35 -8.74 0.04
C SER A 369 -9.75 -9.48 1.24
N ILE A 370 -8.55 -10.08 1.09
CA ILE A 370 -7.89 -10.74 2.22
C ILE A 370 -7.44 -9.74 3.29
N ARG A 371 -7.03 -8.53 2.87
CA ARG A 371 -6.61 -7.45 3.76
C ARG A 371 -7.75 -6.94 4.64
N ASN A 372 -8.95 -6.75 4.09
CA ASN A 372 -10.11 -6.24 4.84
C ASN A 372 -11.08 -7.32 5.33
N GLY A 373 -10.87 -8.60 4.96
CA GLY A 373 -11.80 -9.69 5.24
C GLY A 373 -13.15 -9.58 4.51
N GLY A 374 -13.22 -8.79 3.43
CA GLY A 374 -14.43 -8.56 2.63
C GLY A 374 -14.74 -9.70 1.65
N PRO A 375 -15.96 -9.76 1.09
CA PRO A 375 -16.32 -10.78 0.11
C PRO A 375 -15.58 -10.58 -1.22
N LEU A 376 -15.23 -11.69 -1.89
CA LEU A 376 -14.64 -11.67 -3.23
C LEU A 376 -15.66 -11.23 -4.27
N THR A 377 -15.24 -10.34 -5.19
CA THR A 377 -16.12 -9.83 -6.26
C THR A 377 -16.10 -10.74 -7.48
N LEU A 378 -14.93 -11.29 -7.81
CA LEU A 378 -14.74 -12.14 -8.99
C LEU A 378 -14.77 -13.62 -8.56
N SER A 379 -15.90 -14.28 -8.83
CA SER A 379 -16.10 -15.69 -8.47
C SER A 379 -15.16 -16.60 -9.25
N GLU A 380 -14.45 -17.49 -8.55
CA GLU A 380 -13.56 -18.48 -9.17
C GLU A 380 -14.31 -19.49 -10.06
N GLN A 381 -15.56 -19.81 -9.71
CA GLN A 381 -16.34 -20.90 -10.32
C GLN A 381 -16.78 -20.64 -11.76
N VAL A 382 -16.78 -19.38 -12.20
CA VAL A 382 -17.25 -18.99 -13.54
C VAL A 382 -16.10 -18.72 -14.52
N ILE A 383 -14.85 -18.93 -14.08
CA ILE A 383 -13.66 -18.55 -14.84
C ILE A 383 -13.31 -19.64 -15.86
N VAL A 384 -13.42 -19.28 -17.13
CA VAL A 384 -13.02 -20.07 -18.30
C VAL A 384 -12.06 -19.24 -19.16
N ILE A 385 -10.89 -18.96 -18.57
CA ILE A 385 -9.80 -18.21 -19.19
C ILE A 385 -8.49 -18.91 -18.91
N ARG A 386 -7.61 -18.96 -19.91
CA ARG A 386 -6.29 -19.56 -19.77
C ARG A 386 -5.36 -18.67 -18.96
N LEU A 387 -4.40 -19.28 -18.29
CA LEU A 387 -3.34 -18.54 -17.60
C LEU A 387 -2.52 -17.70 -18.59
N PRO A 388 -1.91 -16.60 -18.15
CA PRO A 388 -1.10 -15.75 -19.03
C PRO A 388 0.12 -16.49 -19.60
N ALA A 389 0.42 -16.22 -20.87
CA ALA A 389 1.69 -16.62 -21.47
C ALA A 389 2.87 -15.97 -20.71
N PRO A 390 4.07 -16.59 -20.69
CA PRO A 390 5.22 -15.96 -20.07
C PRO A 390 5.60 -14.65 -20.76
N GLU A 391 6.27 -13.76 -20.02
CA GLU A 391 6.48 -12.37 -20.42
C GLU A 391 7.28 -12.23 -21.73
N MET A 392 8.26 -13.10 -21.93
CA MET A 392 9.13 -13.06 -23.10
C MET A 392 8.36 -13.37 -24.39
N GLU A 393 7.52 -14.40 -24.36
CA GLU A 393 6.67 -14.83 -25.47
C GLU A 393 5.61 -13.77 -25.77
N PHE A 394 5.02 -13.16 -24.73
CA PHE A 394 4.10 -12.05 -24.88
C PHE A 394 4.75 -10.86 -25.60
N GLN A 395 5.88 -10.33 -25.11
CA GLN A 395 6.52 -9.15 -25.71
C GLN A 395 7.17 -9.42 -27.09
N SER A 396 7.50 -10.68 -27.39
CA SER A 396 7.99 -11.07 -28.71
C SER A 396 6.87 -11.32 -29.72
N GLY A 397 5.61 -11.38 -29.28
CA GLY A 397 4.46 -11.68 -30.11
C GLY A 397 4.38 -13.16 -30.52
N GLN A 398 4.97 -14.06 -29.74
CA GLN A 398 5.00 -15.50 -30.02
C GLN A 398 3.79 -16.20 -29.39
N PRO A 399 2.85 -16.73 -30.20
CA PRO A 399 1.65 -17.35 -29.68
C PRO A 399 1.97 -18.56 -28.78
N THR A 400 1.68 -18.42 -27.49
CA THR A 400 1.87 -19.46 -26.49
C THR A 400 0.57 -19.66 -25.74
N LEU A 401 0.17 -20.92 -25.58
CA LEU A 401 -1.05 -21.30 -24.90
C LEU A 401 -0.70 -21.98 -23.58
N VAL A 402 -1.15 -21.41 -22.47
CA VAL A 402 -0.99 -22.01 -21.14
C VAL A 402 -2.31 -22.71 -20.75
N GLY A 403 -2.21 -23.66 -19.82
CA GLY A 403 -3.35 -24.38 -19.25
C GLY A 403 -4.30 -23.48 -18.44
N PHE A 404 -5.34 -24.11 -17.90
CA PHE A 404 -6.29 -23.43 -17.01
C PHE A 404 -5.78 -23.41 -15.56
N LEU A 405 -6.31 -22.49 -14.76
CA LEU A 405 -5.94 -22.37 -13.34
C LEU A 405 -6.18 -23.66 -12.55
N SER A 406 -7.27 -24.37 -12.84
CA SER A 406 -7.60 -25.65 -12.19
C SER A 406 -6.52 -26.71 -12.43
N GLU A 407 -6.04 -26.83 -13.67
CA GLU A 407 -4.96 -27.75 -14.07
C GLU A 407 -3.65 -27.36 -13.40
N ALA A 408 -3.32 -26.06 -13.37
CA ALA A 408 -2.09 -25.59 -12.76
C ALA A 408 -2.05 -25.84 -11.25
N ILE A 409 -3.18 -25.73 -10.53
CA ILE A 409 -3.22 -25.97 -9.09
C ILE A 409 -3.09 -27.47 -8.76
N THR A 410 -3.70 -28.36 -9.57
CA THR A 410 -3.70 -29.81 -9.33
C THR A 410 -2.51 -30.54 -9.92
N ALA A 411 -1.76 -29.91 -10.83
CA ALA A 411 -0.57 -30.51 -11.43
C ALA A 411 0.47 -30.87 -10.35
N ASP A 412 0.93 -32.12 -10.40
CA ASP A 412 2.03 -32.64 -9.57
C ASP A 412 3.42 -32.33 -10.18
N ASP A 413 3.43 -31.66 -11.34
CA ASP A 413 4.67 -31.22 -11.97
C ASP A 413 5.31 -30.12 -11.10
N GLN A 414 6.57 -30.33 -10.75
CA GLN A 414 7.41 -29.36 -10.05
C GLN A 414 7.91 -28.23 -10.97
N SER A 415 7.34 -28.08 -12.17
CA SER A 415 7.63 -26.98 -13.08
C SER A 415 7.22 -25.65 -12.45
N ALA A 416 8.18 -24.74 -12.27
CA ALA A 416 7.88 -23.34 -11.96
C ALA A 416 7.21 -22.70 -13.18
N MET A 417 6.12 -21.98 -12.92
CA MET A 417 5.40 -21.23 -13.94
C MET A 417 5.98 -19.81 -14.04
N SER A 418 5.49 -19.00 -14.98
CA SER A 418 5.91 -17.60 -15.08
C SER A 418 5.61 -16.83 -13.76
N PRO A 419 6.39 -15.79 -13.41
CA PRO A 419 6.14 -14.98 -12.20
C PRO A 419 4.69 -14.53 -12.04
N PHE A 420 4.05 -14.13 -13.13
CA PHE A 420 2.66 -13.71 -13.11
C PHE A 420 1.68 -14.86 -12.87
N THR A 421 1.97 -16.04 -13.40
CA THR A 421 1.19 -17.25 -13.12
C THR A 421 1.30 -17.66 -11.65
N GLU A 422 2.50 -17.62 -11.08
CA GLU A 422 2.70 -17.93 -9.66
C GLU A 422 1.95 -16.94 -8.75
N CYS A 423 1.97 -15.65 -9.10
CA CYS A 423 1.19 -14.62 -8.42
C CYS A 423 -0.32 -14.94 -8.45
N ILE A 424 -0.86 -15.35 -9.60
CA ILE A 424 -2.27 -15.73 -9.77
C ILE A 424 -2.62 -16.98 -8.94
N ILE A 425 -1.75 -17.99 -8.94
CA ILE A 425 -1.94 -19.22 -8.15
C ILE A 425 -2.01 -18.87 -6.66
N LEU A 426 -1.06 -18.08 -6.16
CA LEU A 426 -1.07 -17.68 -4.75
C LEU A 426 -2.20 -16.72 -4.40
N ALA A 427 -2.59 -15.81 -5.28
CA ALA A 427 -3.78 -15.01 -5.12
C ALA A 427 -5.01 -15.92 -4.96
N THR A 428 -5.12 -16.96 -5.78
CA THR A 428 -6.22 -17.95 -5.70
C THR A 428 -6.22 -18.71 -4.38
N ILE A 429 -5.08 -19.23 -3.94
CA ILE A 429 -4.96 -19.92 -2.65
C ILE A 429 -5.35 -18.98 -1.50
N SER A 430 -4.94 -17.71 -1.57
CA SER A 430 -5.31 -16.67 -0.60
C SER A 430 -6.81 -16.38 -0.61
N GLY A 431 -7.43 -16.30 -1.78
CA GLY A 431 -8.88 -16.16 -1.93
C GLY A 431 -9.64 -17.35 -1.33
N ARG A 432 -9.14 -18.58 -1.53
CA ARG A 432 -9.72 -19.79 -0.92
C ARG A 432 -9.57 -19.79 0.61
N ALA A 433 -8.44 -19.31 1.15
CA ALA A 433 -8.25 -19.14 2.58
C ALA A 433 -9.25 -18.13 3.19
N LEU A 434 -9.53 -17.03 2.48
CA LEU A 434 -10.56 -16.06 2.85
C LEU A 434 -11.97 -16.67 2.82
N SER A 435 -12.34 -17.36 1.74
CA SER A 435 -13.64 -18.06 1.65
C SER A 435 -13.80 -19.12 2.74
N HIS A 436 -12.72 -19.85 3.05
CA HIS A 436 -12.70 -20.81 4.17
C HIS A 436 -12.98 -20.15 5.52
N ARG A 437 -12.39 -18.97 5.78
CA ARG A 437 -12.68 -18.18 6.98
C ARG A 437 -14.15 -17.75 7.02
N HIS A 438 -14.69 -17.21 5.93
CA HIS A 438 -16.11 -16.81 5.87
C HIS A 438 -17.04 -17.99 6.09
N GLN A 439 -16.78 -19.12 5.44
CA GLN A 439 -17.56 -20.34 5.61
C GLN A 439 -17.52 -20.80 7.07
N SER A 440 -16.35 -20.79 7.70
CA SER A 440 -16.21 -21.16 9.10
C SER A 440 -16.95 -20.22 10.06
N LEU A 441 -16.97 -18.91 9.78
CA LEU A 441 -17.75 -17.95 10.55
C LEU A 441 -19.25 -18.23 10.45
N VAL A 442 -19.75 -18.56 9.26
CA VAL A 442 -21.16 -18.93 9.04
C VAL A 442 -21.47 -20.23 9.75
N GLU A 443 -20.64 -21.27 9.58
CA GLU A 443 -20.80 -22.55 10.27
C GLU A 443 -20.89 -22.36 11.78
N ASN A 444 -19.98 -21.60 12.39
CA ASN A 444 -19.98 -21.30 13.83
C ASN A 444 -21.26 -20.61 14.32
N VAL A 445 -21.92 -19.83 13.48
CA VAL A 445 -23.19 -19.15 13.84
C VAL A 445 -24.37 -20.10 13.78
N TYR A 446 -24.38 -21.04 12.82
CA TYR A 446 -25.51 -21.91 12.52
C TYR A 446 -25.35 -23.37 13.01
N GLY A 447 -24.20 -23.77 13.57
CA GLY A 447 -23.95 -25.12 14.11
C GLY A 447 -22.52 -25.33 14.64
N ASN A 448 -22.21 -26.53 15.16
CA ASN A 448 -20.85 -26.88 15.59
C ASN A 448 -19.91 -27.03 14.38
N VAL A 449 -18.63 -26.71 14.57
CA VAL A 449 -17.55 -26.89 13.58
C VAL A 449 -17.59 -28.32 13.01
N SER A 450 -17.88 -28.45 11.71
CA SER A 450 -17.91 -29.74 11.00
C SER A 450 -16.47 -30.29 10.85
N GLN A 451 -16.33 -31.61 10.76
CA GLN A 451 -15.07 -32.26 10.30
C GLN A 451 -14.60 -31.67 8.96
N ASP A 452 -15.54 -31.22 8.13
CA ASP A 452 -15.26 -30.54 6.86
C ASP A 452 -14.40 -29.27 7.02
N PHE A 453 -14.39 -28.63 8.20
CA PHE A 453 -13.51 -27.50 8.46
C PHE A 453 -12.04 -27.91 8.36
N TRP A 454 -11.65 -28.98 9.08
CA TRP A 454 -10.26 -29.41 9.17
C TRP A 454 -9.75 -29.95 7.84
N ASP A 455 -10.60 -30.67 7.11
CA ASP A 455 -10.26 -31.18 5.78
C ASP A 455 -9.98 -30.03 4.81
N ARG A 456 -10.83 -28.99 4.79
CA ARG A 456 -10.59 -27.78 3.99
C ARG A 456 -9.34 -27.04 4.45
N HIS A 457 -9.16 -26.88 5.76
CA HIS A 457 -8.03 -26.16 6.33
C HIS A 457 -6.69 -26.83 5.96
N GLN A 458 -6.63 -28.15 6.14
CA GLN A 458 -5.46 -28.95 5.81
C GLN A 458 -5.19 -28.94 4.31
N TRP A 459 -6.22 -29.03 3.47
CA TRP A 459 -6.05 -28.98 2.02
C TRP A 459 -5.45 -27.64 1.56
N ILE A 460 -5.99 -26.51 2.03
CA ILE A 460 -5.44 -25.17 1.69
C ILE A 460 -4.00 -25.03 2.20
N SER A 461 -3.75 -25.47 3.44
CA SER A 461 -2.42 -25.47 4.05
C SER A 461 -1.42 -26.31 3.25
N THR A 462 -1.84 -27.46 2.72
CA THR A 462 -1.00 -28.38 1.93
C THR A 462 -0.62 -27.76 0.59
N ILE A 463 -1.60 -27.28 -0.19
CA ILE A 463 -1.32 -26.65 -1.50
C ILE A 463 -0.49 -25.38 -1.36
N LEU A 464 -0.70 -24.60 -0.29
CA LEU A 464 0.11 -23.41 0.01
C LEU A 464 1.57 -23.79 0.30
N THR A 465 1.78 -24.82 1.12
CA THR A 465 3.12 -25.29 1.50
C THR A 465 3.87 -25.82 0.28
N GLN A 466 3.20 -26.63 -0.55
CA GLN A 466 3.77 -27.15 -1.79
C GLN A 466 4.19 -26.02 -2.73
N ARG A 467 3.35 -24.99 -2.90
CA ARG A 467 3.69 -23.84 -3.75
C ARG A 467 4.83 -22.99 -3.19
N ILE A 468 4.88 -22.77 -1.87
CA ILE A 468 6.02 -22.10 -1.23
C ILE A 468 7.32 -22.87 -1.50
N GLN A 469 7.31 -24.20 -1.40
CA GLN A 469 8.48 -25.02 -1.69
C GLN A 469 8.92 -24.93 -3.15
N ILE A 470 7.98 -24.97 -4.10
CA ILE A 470 8.28 -24.80 -5.54
C ILE A 470 8.93 -23.43 -5.78
N LEU A 471 8.38 -22.36 -5.21
CA LEU A 471 8.93 -21.01 -5.32
C LEU A 471 10.35 -20.93 -4.75
N SER A 472 10.58 -21.44 -3.55
CA SER A 472 11.90 -21.42 -2.91
C SER A 472 12.95 -22.23 -3.67
N LEU A 473 12.56 -23.37 -4.25
CA LEU A 473 13.48 -24.23 -5.01
C LEU A 473 13.83 -23.65 -6.39
N LYS A 474 12.88 -23.01 -7.06
CA LYS A 474 13.04 -22.55 -8.44
C LYS A 474 13.49 -21.10 -8.55
N TYR A 475 13.21 -20.29 -7.53
CA TYR A 475 13.56 -18.88 -7.45
C TYR A 475 14.30 -18.56 -6.15
N PRO A 476 15.54 -19.05 -5.97
CA PRO A 476 16.30 -18.79 -4.76
C PRO A 476 16.60 -17.30 -4.60
N HIS A 477 16.36 -16.75 -3.40
CA HIS A 477 16.52 -15.33 -3.08
C HIS A 477 17.94 -14.76 -3.32
N ALA A 478 18.95 -15.63 -3.48
CA ALA A 478 20.34 -15.27 -3.74
C ALA A 478 20.64 -14.91 -5.21
N SER A 479 19.66 -14.96 -6.12
CA SER A 479 19.87 -14.57 -7.52
C SER A 479 20.09 -13.05 -7.66
N GLN A 480 21.07 -12.62 -8.46
CA GLN A 480 21.44 -11.20 -8.69
C GLN A 480 20.28 -10.30 -9.18
N HIS A 481 19.22 -10.87 -9.75
CA HIS A 481 18.04 -10.14 -10.19
C HIS A 481 16.78 -10.82 -9.62
N VAL A 482 16.35 -10.38 -8.45
CA VAL A 482 15.09 -10.86 -7.89
C VAL A 482 13.92 -10.13 -8.57
N ASP A 483 13.05 -10.89 -9.20
CA ASP A 483 11.82 -10.37 -9.81
C ASP A 483 10.90 -9.77 -8.72
N PRO A 484 10.48 -8.50 -8.82
CA PRO A 484 9.62 -7.86 -7.82
C PRO A 484 8.28 -8.59 -7.62
N MET A 485 7.71 -9.15 -8.69
CA MET A 485 6.46 -9.89 -8.61
C MET A 485 6.64 -11.20 -7.84
N LEU A 486 7.78 -11.87 -7.97
CA LEU A 486 8.08 -13.07 -7.18
C LEU A 486 8.28 -12.73 -5.69
N LEU A 487 8.95 -11.63 -5.36
CA LEU A 487 9.07 -11.16 -3.97
C LEU A 487 7.70 -10.91 -3.34
N PHE A 488 6.85 -10.16 -4.04
CA PHE A 488 5.49 -9.91 -3.61
C PHE A 488 4.68 -11.21 -3.47
N THR A 489 4.82 -12.12 -4.44
CA THR A 489 4.17 -13.44 -4.39
C THR A 489 4.61 -14.21 -3.15
N SER A 490 5.91 -14.24 -2.83
CA SER A 490 6.41 -14.85 -1.59
C SER A 490 5.83 -14.19 -0.34
N MET A 491 5.74 -12.85 -0.30
CA MET A 491 5.14 -12.14 0.84
C MET A 491 3.65 -12.48 1.00
N VAL A 492 2.89 -12.56 -0.09
CA VAL A 492 1.50 -13.03 -0.10
C VAL A 492 1.42 -14.45 0.46
N ALA A 493 2.31 -15.35 0.03
CA ALA A 493 2.34 -16.73 0.51
C ALA A 493 2.46 -16.81 2.03
N GLN A 494 3.44 -16.09 2.59
CA GLN A 494 3.69 -16.07 4.02
C GLN A 494 2.55 -15.38 4.79
N THR A 495 1.97 -14.32 4.23
CA THR A 495 0.79 -13.65 4.81
C THR A 495 -0.39 -14.63 4.89
N THR A 496 -0.60 -15.46 3.87
CA THR A 496 -1.65 -16.48 3.86
C THR A 496 -1.40 -17.60 4.88
N VAL A 497 -0.14 -17.97 5.17
CA VAL A 497 0.18 -18.89 6.27
C VAL A 497 -0.28 -18.32 7.62
N ILE A 498 0.04 -17.04 7.88
CA ILE A 498 -0.40 -16.35 9.11
C ILE A 498 -1.93 -16.27 9.15
N TYR A 499 -2.57 -15.96 8.03
CA TYR A 499 -4.03 -15.88 7.91
C TYR A 499 -4.74 -17.20 8.22
N LEU A 500 -4.19 -18.32 7.77
CA LEU A 500 -4.68 -19.66 8.10
C LEU A 500 -4.53 -19.94 9.60
N TYR A 501 -3.37 -19.66 10.21
CA TYR A 501 -3.19 -19.81 11.66
C TYR A 501 -4.23 -18.98 12.44
N GLN A 502 -4.45 -17.72 12.07
CA GLN A 502 -5.45 -16.87 12.71
C GLN A 502 -6.87 -17.43 12.56
N THR A 503 -7.20 -17.99 11.40
CA THR A 503 -8.51 -18.62 11.15
C THR A 503 -8.70 -19.85 12.03
N MET A 504 -7.72 -20.75 12.08
CA MET A 504 -7.75 -21.92 12.98
C MET A 504 -7.88 -21.49 14.45
N LYS A 505 -7.16 -20.45 14.89
CA LYS A 505 -7.18 -19.96 16.27
C LYS A 505 -8.54 -19.43 16.70
N CYS A 506 -9.29 -18.80 15.77
CA CYS A 506 -10.64 -18.33 16.05
C CYS A 506 -11.66 -19.47 16.24
N VAL A 507 -11.44 -20.61 15.59
CA VAL A 507 -12.41 -21.72 15.50
C VAL A 507 -12.16 -22.77 16.58
N SER A 508 -10.89 -23.04 16.91
CA SER A 508 -10.51 -24.00 17.95
C SER A 508 -9.91 -23.27 19.16
N PRO A 509 -10.71 -22.94 20.20
CA PRO A 509 -10.17 -22.49 21.48
C PRO A 509 -9.26 -23.57 22.10
N ALA A 510 -8.38 -23.18 23.03
CA ALA A 510 -7.35 -24.08 23.58
C ALA A 510 -7.97 -25.27 24.35
N THR A 511 -8.11 -26.41 23.68
CA THR A 511 -8.47 -27.70 24.29
C THR A 511 -7.26 -28.63 24.29
N ALA A 512 -7.22 -29.60 25.22
CA ALA A 512 -6.07 -30.50 25.39
C ALA A 512 -5.82 -31.40 24.16
N GLU A 513 -6.85 -31.73 23.38
CA GLU A 513 -6.75 -32.63 22.21
C GLU A 513 -6.13 -31.95 20.97
N ASN A 514 -6.32 -30.64 20.79
CA ASN A 514 -5.83 -29.90 19.63
C ASN A 514 -4.49 -29.20 19.87
N GLY A 515 -3.85 -29.42 21.02
CA GLY A 515 -2.64 -28.72 21.44
C GLY A 515 -1.46 -28.90 20.48
N ALA A 516 -1.20 -30.12 20.01
CA ALA A 516 -0.08 -30.42 19.13
C ALA A 516 -0.23 -29.78 17.74
N VAL A 517 -1.41 -29.89 17.12
CA VAL A 517 -1.71 -29.28 15.81
C VAL A 517 -1.61 -27.75 15.90
N ARG A 518 -2.13 -27.17 16.99
CA ARG A 518 -2.04 -25.74 17.23
C ARG A 518 -0.60 -25.24 17.35
N MET A 519 0.24 -25.93 18.11
CA MET A 519 1.65 -25.56 18.25
C MET A 519 2.38 -25.59 16.90
N GLU A 520 2.05 -26.55 16.03
CA GLU A 520 2.66 -26.61 14.69
C GLU A 520 2.24 -25.42 13.81
N TYR A 521 0.95 -25.08 13.76
CA TYR A 521 0.50 -23.89 13.01
C TYR A 521 1.05 -22.59 13.59
N GLU A 522 1.17 -22.49 14.92
CA GLU A 522 1.78 -21.35 15.59
C GLU A 522 3.26 -21.20 15.20
N ARG A 523 4.04 -22.28 15.28
CA ARG A 523 5.44 -22.32 14.83
C ARG A 523 5.58 -21.90 13.38
N ARG A 524 4.74 -22.43 12.49
CA ARG A 524 4.74 -22.07 11.06
C ARG A 524 4.41 -20.59 10.85
N SER A 525 3.47 -20.03 11.60
CA SER A 525 3.12 -18.60 11.52
C SER A 525 4.28 -17.70 11.95
N LEU A 526 5.05 -18.11 12.96
CA LEU A 526 6.23 -17.38 13.42
C LEU A 526 7.32 -17.36 12.34
N VAL A 527 7.62 -18.51 11.73
CA VAL A 527 8.57 -18.60 10.60
C VAL A 527 8.10 -17.74 9.43
N ALA A 528 6.81 -17.79 9.09
CA ALA A 528 6.24 -16.95 8.04
C ALA A 528 6.41 -15.45 8.34
N ALA A 529 6.20 -15.02 9.59
CA ALA A 529 6.41 -13.63 9.99
C ALA A 529 7.88 -13.20 9.85
N GLN A 530 8.83 -14.07 10.23
CA GLN A 530 10.27 -13.82 10.06
C GLN A 530 10.64 -13.71 8.57
N GLU A 531 10.09 -14.58 7.72
CA GLU A 531 10.28 -14.52 6.27
C GLU A 531 9.71 -13.23 5.67
N ILE A 532 8.54 -12.76 6.11
CA ILE A 532 8.01 -11.45 5.66
C ILE A 532 9.00 -10.33 6.01
N VAL A 533 9.53 -10.28 7.23
CA VAL A 533 10.53 -9.28 7.63
C VAL A 533 11.78 -9.36 6.76
N TYR A 534 12.26 -10.57 6.46
CA TYR A 534 13.38 -10.77 5.56
C TYR A 534 13.10 -10.27 4.13
N LEU A 535 11.95 -10.64 3.56
CA LEU A 535 11.53 -10.24 2.22
C LEU A 535 11.35 -8.73 2.09
N THR A 536 10.74 -8.08 3.10
CA THR A 536 10.61 -6.62 3.14
C THR A 536 11.97 -5.93 3.19
N LYS A 537 12.94 -6.47 3.94
CA LYS A 537 14.33 -5.93 3.93
C LYS A 537 14.99 -6.05 2.56
N THR A 538 14.81 -7.18 1.89
CA THR A 538 15.30 -7.41 0.52
C THR A 538 14.66 -6.43 -0.47
N LEU A 539 13.35 -6.22 -0.39
CA LEU A 539 12.64 -5.26 -1.22
C LEU A 539 13.07 -3.81 -0.93
N ALA A 540 13.33 -3.46 0.34
CA ALA A 540 13.87 -2.15 0.73
C ALA A 540 15.26 -1.88 0.15
N GLN A 541 16.08 -2.91 -0.04
CA GLN A 541 17.41 -2.80 -0.64
C GLN A 541 17.33 -2.63 -2.16
N LEU A 542 16.48 -3.40 -2.84
CA LEU A 542 16.18 -3.22 -4.27
C LEU A 542 15.56 -1.86 -4.55
N SER A 543 14.77 -1.34 -3.60
CA SER A 543 14.03 -0.10 -3.77
C SER A 543 14.77 1.20 -3.50
N ARG A 544 16.04 1.14 -3.08
CA ARG A 544 16.95 2.31 -3.15
C ARG A 544 17.22 2.74 -4.60
N PHE A 545 16.90 1.90 -5.58
CA PHE A 545 17.02 2.21 -7.02
C PHE A 545 15.69 2.09 -7.81
N LYS A 546 14.67 1.38 -7.32
CA LYS A 546 13.33 1.20 -7.95
C LYS A 546 12.22 1.28 -6.88
N ALA A 547 11.35 2.29 -6.91
CA ALA A 547 10.45 2.69 -5.81
C ALA A 547 9.53 1.62 -5.16
N ARG A 548 8.68 2.07 -4.20
CA ARG A 548 7.92 1.33 -3.16
C ARG A 548 6.44 0.89 -3.47
N PRO A 549 6.05 0.24 -4.60
CA PRO A 549 4.66 -0.16 -4.82
C PRO A 549 4.11 -1.32 -3.98
N LEU A 550 4.91 -2.37 -3.77
CA LEU A 550 4.36 -3.69 -3.42
C LEU A 550 4.14 -3.88 -1.91
N ASP A 551 4.91 -3.19 -1.06
CA ASP A 551 4.75 -3.24 0.41
C ASP A 551 3.39 -2.69 0.86
N LEU A 552 2.88 -1.64 0.18
CA LEU A 552 1.68 -0.92 0.58
C LEU A 552 0.37 -1.66 0.28
N LEU A 553 0.42 -2.65 -0.61
CA LEU A 553 -0.74 -3.52 -0.88
C LEU A 553 -0.97 -4.56 0.24
N LEU A 554 0.06 -4.84 1.05
CA LEU A 554 0.01 -5.83 2.12
C LEU A 554 0.10 -5.23 3.53
N SER A 555 0.64 -4.01 3.70
CA SER A 555 0.58 -3.23 4.94
C SER A 555 -0.83 -2.74 5.22
#